data_AF-A0A962BZM6-F1
#
_entry.id   AF-A0A962BZM6-F1
#
_cell.length_a   1.000
_cell.length_b   1.000
_cell.length_c   1.000
_cell.angle_alpha   90.00
_cell.angle_beta   90.00
_cell.angle_gamma   90.00
#
_symmetry.space_group_name_H-M   'P 1'
#
loop_
_entity.id
_entity.type
_entity.pdbx_description
1 polymer ?
#
loop_
_entity_poly.entity_id
_entity_poly.type
_entity_poly.pdbx_seq_one_letter_code
_entity_poly.pdbx_strand_id
1 'polypeptide(L)'
;AMENKGLNIFNARYILADPDSATDTDYLNIEAVIGHEYFHNWSGNRVTLRDWFQLSLKEGLTVFRDQEFSADLHSRGLKRIEDVRLLKARQFAEDAGPLAHPVRPASYQRIDNFYTVTVYEKGAEVVRMLHTLLGEQAFRAGLDRYFADNDGRAATVEDFLVAMTTASGRDLSQFARWYAQAGTPELRIEADYDADARHYRLSFRQRNPVAAEAAAEGPLHIPLRYALYDADNQPINAAPEGDAVVRDGLIELTGEYHELRFGGLDAAPLASFLQGLSAPVRLRFDADVATRIRLLHAENDALSRWEAAQGLWLHFLLNDEPLSSPAASAWQAALRGLLTLPVSDPAFVAECLTPPDFGRIADEIEALDFDRLWSRREALLDAVAADLEAPLSSAYDAFRDDALAAYSPTSVAARRIRGACLALLSRRADGASLAAGQYRDATTLTERLSALRALIHHDAPDADRLLSDFRGKAGDDPLRTDHWLALVATRPREDTLDRLKALVDSPLWLPNNPNRVRALVDRFARGNPPGFHRKDGAGYAWVLERIAAADRDNPQLAARLLTAFESSTKLDPTRRRHVLAGLDALASGNHSRLLDEVLQRLHQAHRRHLP
;
A
#
# COMPACT_ATOMS: atom_id res chain seq x y z
N ALA A 1 4.20 8.07 17.21
CA ALA A 1 4.86 8.91 18.21
C ALA A 1 4.34 8.41 19.55
N MET A 2 4.04 9.23 20.55
CA MET A 2 3.35 8.76 21.76
C MET A 2 2.47 9.87 22.34
N GLU A 3 1.21 9.54 22.60
CA GLU A 3 0.09 10.42 22.95
C GLU A 3 0.00 10.81 24.43
N ASN A 4 1.14 10.90 25.15
CA ASN A 4 1.11 11.18 26.59
C ASN A 4 0.33 12.49 26.85
N LYS A 5 -0.65 12.42 27.77
CA LYS A 5 -1.66 13.47 27.93
C LYS A 5 -1.05 14.86 28.17
N GLY A 6 -1.17 15.74 27.18
CA GLY A 6 -0.65 17.12 27.25
C GLY A 6 0.87 17.24 27.06
N LEU A 7 1.56 16.13 26.76
CA LEU A 7 3.02 16.07 26.58
C LEU A 7 3.41 14.97 25.57
N ASN A 8 2.92 15.10 24.33
CA ASN A 8 3.25 14.13 23.27
C ASN A 8 4.77 14.07 23.04
N ILE A 9 5.30 12.87 22.81
CA ILE A 9 6.73 12.65 22.52
C ILE A 9 6.87 12.08 21.11
N PHE A 10 7.64 12.74 20.25
CA PHE A 10 7.79 12.37 18.84
C PHE A 10 9.21 11.93 18.50
N ASN A 11 9.33 11.00 17.54
CA ASN A 11 10.58 10.82 16.82
C ASN A 11 10.85 12.08 15.98
N ALA A 12 12.09 12.59 15.97
CA ALA A 12 12.46 13.81 15.25
C ALA A 12 12.05 13.80 13.76
N ARG A 13 12.05 12.62 13.13
CA ARG A 13 11.58 12.45 11.74
C ARG A 13 10.13 12.89 11.51
N TYR A 14 9.29 12.84 12.55
CA TYR A 14 7.88 13.21 12.48
C TYR A 14 7.59 14.61 13.05
N ILE A 15 8.60 15.48 13.16
CA ILE A 15 8.44 16.88 13.60
C ILE A 15 9.31 17.84 12.77
N LEU A 16 10.58 17.48 12.51
CA LEU A 16 11.52 18.37 11.85
C LEU A 16 11.33 18.33 10.33
N ALA A 17 10.99 19.46 9.73
CA ALA A 17 10.94 19.61 8.28
C ALA A 17 11.39 21.00 7.84
N ASP A 18 12.18 21.02 6.78
CA ASP A 18 12.55 22.18 5.99
C ASP A 18 12.62 21.73 4.51
N PRO A 19 12.31 22.59 3.52
CA PRO A 19 12.27 22.22 2.10
C PRO A 19 13.53 21.53 1.56
N ASP A 20 14.70 21.75 2.16
CA ASP A 20 15.97 21.14 1.74
C ASP A 20 16.27 19.79 2.41
N SER A 21 15.56 19.44 3.48
CA SER A 21 15.78 18.23 4.31
C SER A 21 14.60 17.26 4.38
N ALA A 22 13.38 17.71 4.06
CA ALA A 22 12.16 16.90 4.08
C ALA A 22 11.52 16.83 2.69
N THR A 23 11.12 15.62 2.29
CA THR A 23 10.32 15.40 1.07
C THR A 23 8.85 15.68 1.32
N ASP A 24 8.04 15.80 0.26
CA ASP A 24 6.59 15.93 0.38
C ASP A 24 5.98 14.76 1.17
N THR A 25 6.50 13.54 0.98
CA THR A 25 6.11 12.38 1.77
C THR A 25 6.47 12.55 3.25
N ASP A 26 7.61 13.17 3.58
CA ASP A 26 7.96 13.47 4.97
C ASP A 26 7.01 14.52 5.57
N TYR A 27 6.65 15.58 4.85
CA TYR A 27 5.64 16.55 5.28
C TYR A 27 4.27 15.91 5.54
N LEU A 28 3.78 15.10 4.60
CA LEU A 28 2.50 14.37 4.76
C LEU A 28 2.55 13.41 5.96
N ASN A 29 3.68 12.72 6.18
CA ASN A 29 3.83 11.85 7.35
C ASN A 29 3.88 12.64 8.67
N ILE A 30 4.52 13.81 8.69
CA ILE A 30 4.54 14.70 9.86
C ILE A 30 3.12 15.15 10.18
N GLU A 31 2.38 15.63 9.19
CA GLU A 31 0.99 16.05 9.34
C GLU A 31 0.10 14.91 9.86
N ALA A 32 0.17 13.73 9.23
CA ALA A 32 -0.60 12.56 9.63
C ALA A 32 -0.28 12.11 11.07
N VAL A 33 1.01 12.03 11.44
CA VAL A 33 1.42 11.59 12.78
C VAL A 33 1.08 12.64 13.83
N ILE A 34 1.25 13.94 13.58
CA ILE A 34 0.80 15.00 14.51
C ILE A 34 -0.72 14.92 14.71
N GLY A 35 -1.48 14.80 13.62
CA GLY A 35 -2.93 14.64 13.64
C GLY A 35 -3.34 13.43 14.48
N HIS A 36 -2.74 12.26 14.22
CA HIS A 36 -2.96 11.02 14.95
C HIS A 36 -2.82 11.19 16.47
N GLU A 37 -1.66 11.68 16.93
CA GLU A 37 -1.42 11.85 18.37
C GLU A 37 -2.33 12.93 18.99
N TYR A 38 -2.74 13.93 18.21
CA TYR A 38 -3.73 14.92 18.65
C TYR A 38 -5.13 14.29 18.79
N PHE A 39 -5.54 13.43 17.86
CA PHE A 39 -6.84 12.78 17.87
C PHE A 39 -7.00 11.79 19.03
N HIS A 40 -5.91 11.13 19.43
CA HIS A 40 -5.86 10.32 20.65
C HIS A 40 -6.25 11.08 21.92
N ASN A 41 -6.15 12.42 21.94
CA ASN A 41 -6.61 13.22 23.06
C ASN A 41 -8.07 12.90 23.46
N TRP A 42 -8.91 12.53 22.48
CA TRP A 42 -10.27 12.01 22.70
C TRP A 42 -10.36 10.49 22.59
N SER A 43 -9.95 9.90 21.46
CA SER A 43 -10.03 8.46 21.19
C SER A 43 -8.77 7.73 21.68
N GLY A 44 -8.60 7.64 23.00
CA GLY A 44 -7.47 6.98 23.64
C GLY A 44 -7.16 7.51 25.03
N ASN A 45 -7.26 8.83 25.19
CA ASN A 45 -6.95 9.51 26.45
C ASN A 45 -8.19 9.86 27.29
N ARG A 46 -9.18 10.57 26.72
CA ARG A 46 -10.43 10.91 27.46
C ARG A 46 -11.31 9.69 27.66
N VAL A 47 -11.41 8.87 26.62
CA VAL A 47 -11.93 7.51 26.70
C VAL A 47 -10.78 6.57 26.41
N THR A 48 -10.39 5.78 27.42
CA THR A 48 -9.23 4.87 27.33
C THR A 48 -9.66 3.41 27.27
N LEU A 49 -8.70 2.49 27.26
CA LEU A 49 -8.95 1.06 27.09
C LEU A 49 -9.19 0.39 28.45
N ARG A 50 -10.27 -0.39 28.59
CA ARG A 50 -10.49 -1.22 29.79
C ARG A 50 -9.35 -2.22 30.01
N ASP A 51 -8.86 -2.80 28.92
CA ASP A 51 -7.76 -3.76 28.86
C ASP A 51 -7.10 -3.70 27.48
N TRP A 52 -5.90 -4.27 27.36
CA TRP A 52 -5.10 -4.19 26.14
C TRP A 52 -5.67 -4.98 24.95
N PHE A 53 -6.60 -5.90 25.17
CA PHE A 53 -7.29 -6.54 24.05
C PHE A 53 -8.11 -5.52 23.26
N GLN A 54 -8.59 -4.46 23.92
CA GLN A 54 -9.33 -3.37 23.28
C GLN A 54 -8.47 -2.43 22.44
N LEU A 55 -7.17 -2.70 22.20
CA LEU A 55 -6.26 -1.74 21.56
C LEU A 55 -6.80 -1.14 20.25
N SER A 56 -7.45 -1.96 19.40
CA SER A 56 -8.05 -1.48 18.15
C SER A 56 -9.20 -0.46 18.34
N LEU A 57 -9.82 -0.39 19.52
CA LEU A 57 -10.80 0.66 19.84
C LEU A 57 -10.18 2.05 19.79
N LYS A 58 -8.98 2.24 20.36
CA LYS A 58 -8.29 3.53 20.27
C LYS A 58 -7.53 3.64 18.96
N GLU A 59 -6.81 2.59 18.54
CA GLU A 59 -5.92 2.66 17.39
C GLU A 59 -6.67 2.66 16.08
N GLY A 60 -7.59 1.71 15.86
CA GLY A 60 -8.41 1.67 14.64
C GLY A 60 -9.24 2.94 14.46
N LEU A 61 -9.85 3.46 15.53
CA LEU A 61 -10.61 4.72 15.47
C LEU A 61 -9.70 5.93 15.22
N THR A 62 -8.51 5.97 15.81
CA THR A 62 -7.60 7.12 15.65
C THR A 62 -6.92 7.11 14.28
N VAL A 63 -6.54 5.93 13.77
CA VAL A 63 -6.05 5.74 12.40
C VAL A 63 -7.12 6.15 11.39
N PHE A 64 -8.37 5.70 11.57
CA PHE A 64 -9.47 6.17 10.73
C PHE A 64 -9.57 7.71 10.71
N ARG A 65 -9.44 8.36 11.87
CA ARG A 65 -9.50 9.83 11.98
C ARG A 65 -8.32 10.53 11.32
N ASP A 66 -7.09 10.00 11.43
CA ASP A 66 -5.93 10.58 10.74
C ASP A 66 -5.98 10.39 9.22
N GLN A 67 -6.54 9.27 8.76
CA GLN A 67 -6.77 9.01 7.35
C GLN A 67 -7.81 9.99 6.78
N GLU A 68 -8.92 10.20 7.49
CA GLU A 68 -9.95 11.18 7.10
C GLU A 68 -9.41 12.62 7.12
N PHE A 69 -8.63 12.98 8.14
CA PHE A 69 -7.97 14.29 8.21
C PHE A 69 -7.04 14.53 7.03
N SER A 70 -6.18 13.56 6.71
CA SER A 70 -5.27 13.65 5.56
C SER A 70 -6.03 13.70 4.23
N ALA A 71 -7.12 12.94 4.11
CA ALA A 71 -7.98 12.91 2.94
C ALA A 71 -8.73 14.23 2.70
N ASP A 72 -9.17 14.90 3.77
CA ASP A 72 -9.88 16.18 3.71
C ASP A 72 -8.96 17.36 3.38
N LEU A 73 -7.70 17.31 3.83
CA LEU A 73 -6.71 18.36 3.55
C LEU A 73 -6.03 18.23 2.18
N HIS A 74 -5.96 17.00 1.65
CA HIS A 74 -5.25 16.69 0.40
C HIS A 74 -6.19 16.01 -0.61
N SER A 75 -5.72 14.95 -1.26
CA SER A 75 -6.53 14.16 -2.20
C SER A 75 -7.05 12.91 -1.51
N ARG A 76 -8.37 12.85 -1.30
CA ARG A 76 -9.07 11.68 -0.75
C ARG A 76 -8.82 10.40 -1.55
N GLY A 77 -8.86 10.49 -2.88
CA GLY A 77 -8.59 9.35 -3.75
C GLY A 77 -7.17 8.83 -3.61
N LEU A 78 -6.19 9.74 -3.56
CA LEU A 78 -4.78 9.39 -3.40
C LEU A 78 -4.49 8.78 -2.03
N LYS A 79 -4.97 9.42 -0.96
CA LYS A 79 -4.82 8.89 0.40
C LYS A 79 -5.42 7.49 0.50
N ARG A 80 -6.57 7.27 -0.12
CA ARG A 80 -7.19 5.94 -0.15
C ARG A 80 -6.34 4.90 -0.89
N ILE A 81 -5.74 5.26 -2.03
CA ILE A 81 -4.81 4.39 -2.77
C ILE A 81 -3.61 4.01 -1.88
N GLU A 82 -3.03 4.98 -1.16
CA GLU A 82 -1.88 4.75 -0.28
C GLU A 82 -2.21 3.81 0.88
N ASP A 83 -3.35 4.03 1.55
CA ASP A 83 -3.81 3.19 2.67
C ASP A 83 -4.10 1.76 2.21
N VAL A 84 -4.79 1.60 1.07
CA VAL A 84 -5.12 0.29 0.51
C VAL A 84 -3.87 -0.45 0.03
N ARG A 85 -2.89 0.27 -0.54
CA ARG A 85 -1.59 -0.32 -0.91
C ARG A 85 -0.87 -0.87 0.32
N LEU A 86 -0.83 -0.12 1.43
CA LEU A 86 -0.25 -0.59 2.69
C LEU A 86 -1.01 -1.81 3.22
N LEU A 87 -2.34 -1.77 3.24
CA LEU A 87 -3.19 -2.84 3.72
C LEU A 87 -2.95 -4.14 2.93
N LYS A 88 -3.00 -4.08 1.59
CA LYS A 88 -2.77 -5.25 0.72
C LYS A 88 -1.34 -5.78 0.85
N ALA A 89 -0.33 -4.91 0.90
CA ALA A 89 1.07 -5.33 0.94
C ALA A 89 1.52 -5.88 2.30
N ARG A 90 0.88 -5.46 3.40
CA ARG A 90 1.33 -5.79 4.77
C ARG A 90 0.27 -6.53 5.56
N GLN A 91 -0.91 -5.94 5.68
CA GLN A 91 -1.96 -6.46 6.54
C GLN A 91 -2.50 -7.80 6.01
N PHE A 92 -2.79 -7.89 4.72
CA PHE A 92 -3.28 -9.13 4.10
C PHE A 92 -2.25 -10.27 4.14
N ALA A 93 -0.95 -9.94 4.17
CA ALA A 93 0.11 -10.92 4.36
C ALA A 93 0.18 -11.39 5.83
N GLU A 94 0.06 -10.47 6.79
CA GLU A 94 -0.01 -10.76 8.22
C GLU A 94 -1.22 -11.65 8.56
N ASP A 95 -2.39 -11.35 8.01
CA ASP A 95 -3.64 -12.08 8.20
C ASP A 95 -3.67 -13.47 7.52
N ALA A 96 -2.85 -13.68 6.49
CA ALA A 96 -2.67 -15.01 5.89
C ALA A 96 -1.60 -15.84 6.60
N GLY A 97 -0.81 -15.19 7.45
CA GLY A 97 0.32 -15.79 8.14
C GLY A 97 -0.05 -16.40 9.49
N PRO A 98 0.87 -17.16 10.10
CA PRO A 98 0.73 -17.71 11.46
C PRO A 98 0.79 -16.66 12.59
N LEU A 99 0.81 -15.36 12.24
CA LEU A 99 0.55 -14.24 13.17
C LEU A 99 -0.89 -13.77 13.11
N ALA A 100 -1.74 -14.35 12.26
CA ALA A 100 -3.13 -13.95 12.13
C ALA A 100 -3.79 -13.87 13.50
N HIS A 101 -4.36 -12.71 13.77
CA HIS A 101 -5.15 -12.47 14.94
C HIS A 101 -6.29 -11.53 14.54
N PRO A 102 -7.45 -11.59 15.20
CA PRO A 102 -8.49 -10.61 14.96
C PRO A 102 -8.03 -9.21 15.40
N VAL A 103 -8.72 -8.16 14.95
CA VAL A 103 -8.40 -6.78 15.36
C VAL A 103 -8.57 -6.56 16.87
N ARG A 104 -9.39 -7.39 17.54
CA ARG A 104 -9.42 -7.53 19.01
C ARG A 104 -8.88 -8.91 19.39
N PRO A 105 -7.57 -9.07 19.65
CA PRO A 105 -6.95 -10.36 19.93
C PRO A 105 -7.59 -11.10 21.11
N ALA A 106 -7.60 -12.44 21.08
CA ALA A 106 -8.17 -13.25 22.16
C ALA A 106 -7.16 -13.58 23.27
N SER A 107 -5.85 -13.51 22.98
CA SER A 107 -4.77 -13.75 23.94
C SER A 107 -3.50 -13.00 23.52
N TYR A 108 -2.59 -12.76 24.47
CA TYR A 108 -1.23 -12.29 24.18
C TYR A 108 -0.23 -12.74 25.23
N GLN A 109 1.05 -12.67 24.87
CA GLN A 109 2.16 -12.90 25.78
C GLN A 109 2.87 -11.60 26.17
N ARG A 110 3.00 -10.67 25.22
CA ARG A 110 3.52 -9.31 25.44
C ARG A 110 2.68 -8.31 24.67
N ILE A 111 2.54 -7.12 25.23
CA ILE A 111 1.78 -6.03 24.61
C ILE A 111 2.40 -5.56 23.30
N ASP A 112 3.74 -5.59 23.20
CA ASP A 112 4.47 -5.19 21.99
C ASP A 112 4.04 -5.99 20.75
N ASN A 113 3.47 -7.19 20.95
CA ASN A 113 2.96 -8.05 19.89
C ASN A 113 1.63 -7.54 19.29
N PHE A 114 1.00 -6.50 19.86
CA PHE A 114 -0.25 -5.91 19.37
C PHE A 114 -0.06 -4.64 18.55
N TYR A 115 1.16 -4.13 18.45
CA TYR A 115 1.49 -3.00 17.58
C TYR A 115 1.66 -3.48 16.13
N THR A 116 0.57 -4.02 15.57
CA THR A 116 0.53 -4.69 14.27
C THR A 116 -0.32 -3.93 13.26
N VAL A 117 -0.08 -4.19 11.98
CA VAL A 117 -0.86 -3.58 10.89
C VAL A 117 -2.33 -4.01 10.97
N THR A 118 -2.60 -5.19 11.53
CA THR A 118 -3.96 -5.67 11.78
C THR A 118 -4.70 -4.86 12.85
N VAL A 119 -4.10 -4.54 14.00
CA VAL A 119 -4.79 -3.73 15.04
C VAL A 119 -5.07 -2.30 14.56
N TYR A 120 -4.13 -1.72 13.82
CA TYR A 120 -4.16 -0.33 13.36
C TYR A 120 -4.94 -0.18 12.06
N GLU A 121 -4.41 -0.69 10.94
CA GLU A 121 -4.95 -0.46 9.60
C GLU A 121 -6.24 -1.24 9.37
N LYS A 122 -6.28 -2.56 9.63
CA LYS A 122 -7.55 -3.31 9.53
C LYS A 122 -8.56 -2.84 10.59
N GLY A 123 -8.09 -2.41 11.77
CA GLY A 123 -8.93 -1.74 12.75
C GLY A 123 -9.63 -0.49 12.18
N ALA A 124 -8.88 0.35 11.47
CA ALA A 124 -9.43 1.52 10.78
C ALA A 124 -10.42 1.13 9.67
N GLU A 125 -10.14 0.05 8.93
CA GLU A 125 -11.08 -0.49 7.93
C GLU A 125 -12.39 -0.98 8.55
N VAL A 126 -12.36 -1.58 9.74
CA VAL A 126 -13.57 -1.95 10.50
C VAL A 126 -14.36 -0.70 10.90
N VAL A 127 -13.70 0.36 11.35
CA VAL A 127 -14.36 1.64 11.65
C VAL A 127 -14.93 2.28 10.37
N ARG A 128 -14.21 2.23 9.26
CA ARG A 128 -14.63 2.73 7.94
C ARG A 128 -15.83 1.96 7.37
N MET A 129 -15.90 0.66 7.62
CA MET A 129 -17.07 -0.15 7.28
C MET A 129 -18.31 0.27 8.08
N LEU A 130 -18.16 0.55 9.38
CA LEU A 130 -19.25 1.13 10.19
C LEU A 130 -19.68 2.48 9.61
N HIS A 131 -18.74 3.38 9.35
CA HIS A 131 -19.04 4.66 8.69
C HIS A 131 -19.79 4.47 7.36
N THR A 132 -19.36 3.51 6.54
CA THR A 132 -20.00 3.17 5.26
C THR A 132 -21.43 2.65 5.44
N LEU A 133 -21.67 1.79 6.44
CA LEU A 133 -22.99 1.22 6.73
C LEU A 133 -23.95 2.26 7.33
N LEU A 134 -23.45 3.13 8.22
CA LEU A 134 -24.30 4.06 8.97
C LEU A 134 -24.51 5.39 8.23
N GLY A 135 -23.55 5.77 7.38
CA GLY A 135 -23.45 7.11 6.82
C GLY A 135 -22.86 8.12 7.82
N GLU A 136 -22.30 9.20 7.30
CA GLU A 136 -21.59 10.24 8.08
C GLU A 136 -22.41 10.76 9.26
N GLN A 137 -23.69 11.11 9.03
CA GLN A 137 -24.52 11.74 10.04
C GLN A 137 -24.78 10.81 11.25
N ALA A 138 -25.15 9.55 11.00
CA ALA A 138 -25.41 8.60 12.08
C ALA A 138 -24.12 8.15 12.77
N PHE A 139 -23.02 8.02 12.02
CA PHE A 139 -21.70 7.73 12.58
C PHE A 139 -21.21 8.86 13.51
N ARG A 140 -21.36 10.13 13.11
CA ARG A 140 -21.04 11.30 13.94
C ARG A 140 -21.87 11.33 15.21
N ALA A 141 -23.19 11.13 15.10
CA ALA A 141 -24.08 11.05 16.26
C ALA A 141 -23.70 9.88 17.20
N GLY A 142 -23.25 8.75 16.63
CA GLY A 142 -22.72 7.62 17.38
C GLY A 142 -21.43 7.96 18.13
N LEU A 143 -20.51 8.71 17.51
CA LEU A 143 -19.31 9.21 18.19
C LEU A 143 -19.65 10.19 19.32
N ASP A 144 -20.56 11.13 19.10
CA ASP A 144 -21.01 12.07 20.14
C ASP A 144 -21.57 11.31 21.35
N ARG A 145 -22.42 10.31 21.09
CA ARG A 145 -22.98 9.44 22.12
C ARG A 145 -21.90 8.62 22.83
N TYR A 146 -20.98 8.01 22.08
CA TYR A 146 -19.88 7.23 22.64
C TYR A 146 -19.05 8.07 23.60
N PHE A 147 -18.64 9.28 23.21
CA PHE A 147 -17.88 10.15 24.10
C PHE A 147 -18.72 10.62 25.29
N ALA A 148 -19.98 10.98 25.11
CA ALA A 148 -20.85 11.39 26.22
C ALA A 148 -21.04 10.29 27.27
N ASP A 149 -21.18 9.04 26.84
CA ASP A 149 -21.39 7.88 27.71
C ASP A 149 -20.08 7.33 28.31
N ASN A 150 -18.92 7.71 27.77
CA ASN A 150 -17.63 7.09 28.12
C ASN A 150 -16.54 8.05 28.58
N ASP A 151 -16.77 9.35 28.59
CA ASP A 151 -15.76 10.32 29.01
C ASP A 151 -15.28 10.08 30.45
N GLY A 152 -13.96 10.02 30.63
CA GLY A 152 -13.32 9.76 31.92
C GLY A 152 -13.30 8.28 32.35
N ARG A 153 -13.77 7.35 31.50
CA ARG A 153 -13.70 5.91 31.77
C ARG A 153 -12.86 5.14 30.76
N ALA A 154 -12.54 3.91 31.17
CA ALA A 154 -11.94 2.89 30.33
C ALA A 154 -13.06 2.05 29.69
N ALA A 155 -13.14 2.01 28.36
CA ALA A 155 -14.25 1.46 27.58
C ALA A 155 -13.86 0.19 26.80
N THR A 156 -14.87 -0.46 26.22
CA THR A 156 -14.70 -1.62 25.33
C THR A 156 -15.26 -1.38 23.93
N VAL A 157 -14.96 -2.30 23.00
CA VAL A 157 -15.56 -2.32 21.67
C VAL A 157 -17.10 -2.41 21.75
N GLU A 158 -17.64 -3.15 22.72
CA GLU A 158 -19.09 -3.24 22.94
C GLU A 158 -19.70 -1.88 23.31
N ASP A 159 -19.05 -1.08 24.17
CA ASP A 159 -19.52 0.28 24.48
C ASP A 159 -19.62 1.15 23.21
N PHE A 160 -18.63 1.03 22.33
CA PHE A 160 -18.60 1.73 21.04
C PHE A 160 -19.72 1.28 20.10
N LEU A 161 -19.91 -0.04 19.95
CA LEU A 161 -20.97 -0.58 19.10
C LEU A 161 -22.37 -0.25 19.61
N VAL A 162 -22.59 -0.25 20.94
CA VAL A 162 -23.87 0.15 21.54
C VAL A 162 -24.20 1.61 21.21
N ALA A 163 -23.23 2.52 21.30
CA ALA A 163 -23.42 3.92 20.93
C ALA A 163 -23.78 4.07 19.43
N MET A 164 -23.10 3.32 18.56
CA MET A 164 -23.35 3.30 17.12
C MET A 164 -24.73 2.74 16.76
N THR A 165 -25.13 1.62 17.37
CA THR A 165 -26.47 1.04 17.21
C THR A 165 -27.55 1.99 17.71
N THR A 166 -27.34 2.64 18.86
CA THR A 166 -28.32 3.58 19.44
C THR A 166 -28.52 4.80 18.54
N ALA A 167 -27.44 5.36 18.00
CA ALA A 167 -27.51 6.55 17.15
C ALA A 167 -28.10 6.27 15.75
N SER A 168 -27.83 5.08 15.20
CA SER A 168 -28.26 4.71 13.85
C SER A 168 -29.58 3.94 13.77
N GLY A 169 -30.01 3.32 14.88
CA GLY A 169 -31.12 2.37 14.89
C GLY A 169 -30.82 1.05 14.19
N ARG A 170 -29.57 0.80 13.77
CA ARG A 170 -29.17 -0.41 13.05
C ARG A 170 -28.65 -1.49 14.02
N ASP A 171 -29.06 -2.74 13.79
CA ASP A 171 -28.47 -3.89 14.47
C ASP A 171 -27.06 -4.15 13.94
N LEU A 172 -26.07 -4.12 14.85
CA LEU A 172 -24.65 -4.36 14.57
C LEU A 172 -24.15 -5.67 15.20
N SER A 173 -25.06 -6.53 15.68
CA SER A 173 -24.74 -7.81 16.32
C SER A 173 -23.89 -8.72 15.43
N GLN A 174 -24.26 -8.87 14.15
CA GLN A 174 -23.47 -9.62 13.18
C GLN A 174 -22.16 -8.89 12.82
N PHE A 175 -22.20 -7.57 12.71
CA PHE A 175 -21.03 -6.76 12.39
C PHE A 175 -19.91 -6.94 13.44
N ALA A 176 -20.26 -7.15 14.71
CA ALA A 176 -19.30 -7.38 15.78
C ALA A 176 -18.34 -8.55 15.54
N ARG A 177 -18.67 -9.50 14.65
CA ARG A 177 -17.78 -10.61 14.24
C ARG A 177 -16.45 -10.12 13.65
N TRP A 178 -16.42 -8.95 13.01
CA TRP A 178 -15.18 -8.35 12.49
C TRP A 178 -14.12 -8.12 13.57
N TYR A 179 -14.54 -7.91 14.82
CA TYR A 179 -13.62 -7.75 15.95
C TYR A 179 -13.09 -9.09 16.47
N ALA A 180 -13.74 -10.21 16.17
CA ALA A 180 -13.40 -11.53 16.74
C ALA A 180 -12.80 -12.52 15.72
N GLN A 181 -12.97 -12.27 14.42
CA GLN A 181 -12.54 -13.17 13.35
C GLN A 181 -11.23 -12.69 12.71
N ALA A 182 -10.20 -13.55 12.73
CA ALA A 182 -8.93 -13.30 12.06
C ALA A 182 -9.00 -13.58 10.55
N GLY A 183 -7.98 -13.16 9.82
CA GLY A 183 -7.84 -13.46 8.40
C GLY A 183 -8.58 -12.51 7.48
N THR A 184 -8.19 -12.55 6.22
CA THR A 184 -8.80 -11.75 5.14
C THR A 184 -9.87 -12.59 4.42
N PRO A 185 -11.15 -12.18 4.44
CA PRO A 185 -12.19 -12.89 3.70
C PRO A 185 -11.95 -12.81 2.19
N GLU A 186 -12.30 -13.88 1.48
CA GLU A 186 -12.39 -13.93 0.04
C GLU A 186 -13.85 -13.69 -0.37
N LEU A 187 -14.05 -12.79 -1.33
CA LEU A 187 -15.35 -12.52 -1.93
C LEU A 187 -15.29 -12.82 -3.42
N ARG A 188 -15.99 -13.87 -3.86
CA ARG A 188 -16.14 -14.23 -5.27
C ARG A 188 -17.44 -13.69 -5.81
N ILE A 189 -17.36 -13.03 -6.96
CA ILE A 189 -18.52 -12.52 -7.71
C ILE A 189 -18.52 -13.20 -9.07
N GLU A 190 -19.66 -13.77 -9.46
CA GLU A 190 -19.88 -14.29 -10.80
C GLU A 190 -21.02 -13.53 -11.44
N ALA A 191 -20.85 -13.17 -12.71
CA ALA A 191 -21.80 -12.38 -13.47
C ALA A 191 -22.24 -13.14 -14.73
N ASP A 192 -23.53 -13.04 -15.03
CA ASP A 192 -24.15 -13.62 -16.23
C ASP A 192 -25.17 -12.62 -16.81
N TYR A 193 -25.18 -12.45 -18.12
CA TYR A 193 -26.13 -11.56 -18.80
C TYR A 193 -26.98 -12.35 -19.79
N ASP A 194 -28.29 -12.36 -19.54
CA ASP A 194 -29.29 -12.92 -20.43
C ASP A 194 -29.82 -11.79 -21.33
N ALA A 195 -29.47 -11.83 -22.62
CA ALA A 195 -29.87 -10.83 -23.59
C ALA A 195 -31.37 -10.92 -23.96
N ASP A 196 -31.96 -12.12 -23.92
CA ASP A 196 -33.37 -12.33 -24.26
C ASP A 196 -34.26 -11.82 -23.12
N ALA A 197 -33.87 -12.11 -21.88
CA ALA A 197 -34.55 -11.62 -20.68
C ALA A 197 -34.15 -10.19 -20.28
N ARG A 198 -33.08 -9.64 -20.87
CA ARG A 198 -32.51 -8.32 -20.51
C ARG A 198 -32.11 -8.23 -19.04
N HIS A 199 -31.55 -9.32 -18.51
CA HIS A 199 -31.27 -9.50 -17.10
C HIS A 199 -29.77 -9.71 -16.86
N TYR A 200 -29.19 -8.92 -15.95
CA TYR A 200 -27.84 -9.11 -15.45
C TYR A 200 -27.89 -9.73 -14.06
N ARG A 201 -27.44 -10.98 -13.95
CA ARG A 201 -27.42 -11.77 -12.72
C ARG A 201 -26.03 -11.70 -12.09
N LEU A 202 -26.00 -11.44 -10.79
CA LEU A 202 -24.81 -11.50 -9.96
C LEU A 202 -24.99 -12.54 -8.87
N SER A 203 -24.01 -13.41 -8.70
CA SER A 203 -23.92 -14.30 -7.54
C SER A 203 -22.69 -13.96 -6.72
N PHE A 204 -22.87 -13.90 -5.40
CA PHE A 204 -21.84 -13.51 -4.45
C PHE A 204 -21.56 -14.68 -3.52
N ARG A 205 -20.29 -14.99 -3.27
CA ARG A 205 -19.86 -16.01 -2.30
C ARG A 205 -18.76 -15.46 -1.42
N GLN A 206 -18.97 -15.45 -0.11
CA GLN A 206 -17.93 -15.09 0.85
C GLN A 206 -17.39 -16.34 1.57
N ARG A 207 -16.09 -16.36 1.82
CA ARG A 207 -15.42 -17.40 2.61
C ARG A 207 -14.24 -16.78 3.34
N ASN A 208 -13.97 -17.19 4.58
CA ASN A 208 -12.74 -16.81 5.27
C ASN A 208 -11.90 -18.07 5.57
N PRO A 209 -10.79 -18.30 4.84
CA PRO A 209 -9.97 -19.50 4.99
C PRO A 209 -9.36 -19.68 6.39
N VAL A 210 -9.09 -18.59 7.12
CA VAL A 210 -8.43 -18.61 8.44
C VAL A 210 -9.44 -18.70 9.59
N ALA A 211 -10.71 -18.37 9.32
CA ALA A 211 -11.74 -18.35 10.34
C ALA A 211 -12.14 -19.71 10.90
N ALA A 212 -11.80 -20.81 10.21
CA ALA A 212 -12.08 -22.17 10.68
C ALA A 212 -11.39 -22.54 12.01
N GLU A 213 -10.43 -21.72 12.47
CA GLU A 213 -9.72 -21.90 13.75
C GLU A 213 -10.19 -20.92 14.85
N ALA A 214 -11.18 -20.04 14.58
CA ALA A 214 -11.63 -18.99 15.49
C ALA A 214 -12.97 -19.30 16.19
N ALA A 215 -13.14 -18.82 17.43
CA ALA A 215 -14.34 -19.04 18.26
C ALA A 215 -15.64 -18.35 17.77
N ALA A 216 -15.56 -17.53 16.72
CA ALA A 216 -16.70 -16.84 16.11
C ALA A 216 -16.88 -17.31 14.66
N GLU A 217 -17.59 -18.43 14.50
CA GLU A 217 -17.89 -19.03 13.19
C GLU A 217 -18.98 -18.25 12.44
N GLY A 218 -18.88 -18.24 11.10
CA GLY A 218 -19.95 -17.79 10.19
C GLY A 218 -19.58 -16.63 9.25
N PRO A 219 -20.51 -16.26 8.35
CA PRO A 219 -20.32 -15.16 7.41
C PRO A 219 -20.23 -13.80 8.10
N LEU A 220 -19.39 -12.92 7.57
CA LEU A 220 -19.27 -11.54 8.01
C LEU A 220 -20.37 -10.68 7.38
N HIS A 221 -20.64 -9.53 7.99
CA HIS A 221 -21.46 -8.48 7.36
C HIS A 221 -20.53 -7.62 6.50
N ILE A 222 -20.52 -7.86 5.19
CA ILE A 222 -19.65 -7.20 4.22
C ILE A 222 -20.46 -6.08 3.51
N PRO A 223 -20.15 -4.79 3.75
CA PRO A 223 -20.62 -3.70 2.91
C PRO A 223 -19.85 -3.66 1.59
N LEU A 224 -20.52 -3.96 0.47
CA LEU A 224 -19.94 -3.96 -0.88
C LEU A 224 -20.46 -2.77 -1.69
N ARG A 225 -19.64 -1.72 -1.85
CA ARG A 225 -19.94 -0.61 -2.76
C ARG A 225 -19.76 -1.05 -4.20
N TYR A 226 -20.68 -0.64 -5.07
CA TYR A 226 -20.64 -0.99 -6.49
C TYR A 226 -21.19 0.13 -7.38
N ALA A 227 -20.79 0.09 -8.65
CA ALA A 227 -21.40 0.85 -9.72
C ALA A 227 -21.57 -0.03 -10.97
N LEU A 228 -22.62 0.25 -11.73
CA LEU A 228 -22.87 -0.34 -13.05
C LEU A 228 -22.85 0.79 -14.09
N TYR A 229 -22.29 0.53 -15.27
CA TYR A 229 -22.25 1.49 -16.37
C TYR A 229 -22.78 0.89 -17.67
N ASP A 230 -23.55 1.67 -18.42
CA ASP A 230 -24.04 1.29 -19.74
C ASP A 230 -22.96 1.42 -20.82
N ALA A 231 -23.27 1.02 -22.05
CA ALA A 231 -22.35 1.03 -23.19
C ALA A 231 -21.71 2.40 -23.46
N ASP A 232 -22.38 3.49 -23.09
CA ASP A 232 -21.91 4.88 -23.22
C ASP A 232 -21.20 5.39 -21.96
N ASN A 233 -20.86 4.47 -21.05
CA ASN A 233 -20.22 4.70 -19.76
C ASN A 233 -21.04 5.60 -18.82
N GLN A 234 -22.36 5.65 -18.98
CA GLN A 234 -23.23 6.35 -18.05
C GLN A 234 -23.63 5.44 -16.88
N PRO A 235 -23.72 5.97 -15.64
CA PRO A 235 -24.14 5.19 -14.49
C PRO A 235 -25.56 4.62 -14.64
N ILE A 236 -25.72 3.34 -14.36
CA ILE A 236 -27.00 2.65 -14.31
C ILE A 236 -27.52 2.66 -12.86
N ASN A 237 -28.61 3.37 -12.63
CA ASN A 237 -29.28 3.48 -11.32
C ASN A 237 -30.48 2.53 -11.21
N ALA A 238 -30.30 1.28 -11.60
CA ALA A 238 -31.34 0.26 -11.48
C ALA A 238 -31.27 -0.43 -10.11
N ALA A 239 -32.42 -0.58 -9.45
CA ALA A 239 -32.52 -1.39 -8.24
C ALA A 239 -32.55 -2.88 -8.62
N PRO A 240 -31.72 -3.75 -8.00
CA PRO A 240 -31.80 -5.17 -8.25
C PRO A 240 -32.96 -5.82 -7.49
N GLU A 241 -33.44 -6.93 -8.02
CA GLU A 241 -34.22 -7.92 -7.29
C GLU A 241 -33.27 -8.96 -6.68
N GLY A 242 -33.55 -9.46 -5.48
CA GLY A 242 -32.71 -10.50 -4.87
C GLY A 242 -32.88 -10.59 -3.36
N ASP A 243 -31.97 -11.33 -2.72
CA ASP A 243 -32.01 -11.66 -1.29
C ASP A 243 -31.12 -10.76 -0.41
N ALA A 244 -30.19 -10.00 -1.00
CA ALA A 244 -29.35 -9.04 -0.30
C ALA A 244 -30.00 -7.66 -0.22
N VAL A 245 -29.74 -6.93 0.86
CA VAL A 245 -30.20 -5.54 1.01
C VAL A 245 -29.32 -4.63 0.15
N VAL A 246 -29.96 -3.81 -0.69
CA VAL A 246 -29.28 -2.84 -1.57
C VAL A 246 -29.78 -1.42 -1.30
N ARG A 247 -28.86 -0.50 -1.02
CA ARG A 247 -29.14 0.90 -0.66
C ARG A 247 -28.01 1.80 -1.14
N ASP A 248 -28.31 2.89 -1.85
CA ASP A 248 -27.33 3.94 -2.20
C ASP A 248 -26.00 3.42 -2.77
N GLY A 249 -26.06 2.50 -3.73
CA GLY A 249 -24.86 1.88 -4.34
C GLY A 249 -24.10 0.93 -3.42
N LEU A 250 -24.73 0.45 -2.34
CA LEU A 250 -24.17 -0.49 -1.38
C LEU A 250 -25.01 -1.78 -1.34
N ILE A 251 -24.34 -2.93 -1.50
CA ILE A 251 -24.90 -4.26 -1.27
C ILE A 251 -24.42 -4.73 0.10
N GLU A 252 -25.33 -5.18 0.95
CA GLU A 252 -24.98 -5.75 2.25
C GLU A 252 -25.04 -7.27 2.19
N LEU A 253 -23.86 -7.90 2.20
CA LEU A 253 -23.72 -9.36 2.16
C LEU A 253 -23.60 -9.88 3.59
N THR A 254 -24.59 -10.64 4.05
CA THR A 254 -24.68 -11.16 5.42
C THR A 254 -24.71 -12.69 5.48
N GLY A 255 -24.99 -13.37 4.37
CA GLY A 255 -24.91 -14.81 4.19
C GLY A 255 -23.64 -15.25 3.48
N GLU A 256 -23.41 -16.57 3.42
CA GLU A 256 -22.32 -17.15 2.62
C GLU A 256 -22.55 -16.98 1.11
N TYR A 257 -23.81 -16.93 0.70
CA TYR A 257 -24.25 -16.78 -0.67
C TYR A 257 -25.35 -15.73 -0.78
N HIS A 258 -25.33 -14.94 -1.86
CA HIS A 258 -26.42 -14.05 -2.27
C HIS A 258 -26.57 -14.06 -3.78
N GLU A 259 -27.77 -13.74 -4.28
CA GLU A 259 -28.05 -13.54 -5.70
C GLU A 259 -28.82 -12.22 -5.90
N LEU A 260 -28.34 -11.41 -6.84
CA LEU A 260 -29.00 -10.19 -7.30
C LEU A 260 -29.25 -10.25 -8.80
N ARG A 261 -30.33 -9.63 -9.27
CA ARG A 261 -30.71 -9.52 -10.68
C ARG A 261 -31.11 -8.10 -11.01
N PHE A 262 -30.43 -7.51 -11.99
CA PHE A 262 -30.77 -6.21 -12.55
C PHE A 262 -31.51 -6.40 -13.86
N GLY A 263 -32.79 -5.99 -13.89
CA GLY A 263 -33.63 -6.10 -15.08
C GLY A 263 -33.62 -4.85 -15.96
N GLY A 264 -34.10 -5.00 -17.19
CA GLY A 264 -34.31 -3.89 -18.12
C GLY A 264 -33.05 -3.35 -18.80
N LEU A 265 -31.94 -4.08 -18.75
CA LEU A 265 -30.68 -3.66 -19.37
C LEU A 265 -30.64 -4.08 -20.84
N ASP A 266 -30.26 -3.19 -21.76
CA ASP A 266 -30.18 -3.53 -23.20
C ASP A 266 -28.90 -4.30 -23.56
N ALA A 267 -27.86 -4.18 -22.73
CA ALA A 267 -26.59 -4.89 -22.87
C ALA A 267 -26.01 -5.21 -21.49
N ALA A 268 -25.03 -6.13 -21.47
CA ALA A 268 -24.28 -6.42 -20.27
C ALA A 268 -23.60 -5.13 -19.74
N PRO A 269 -23.85 -4.72 -18.48
CA PRO A 269 -23.25 -3.52 -17.94
C PRO A 269 -21.76 -3.75 -17.65
N LEU A 270 -20.99 -2.66 -17.61
CA LEU A 270 -19.69 -2.67 -16.96
C LEU A 270 -19.92 -2.61 -15.46
N ALA A 271 -19.49 -3.64 -14.73
CA ALA A 271 -19.60 -3.68 -13.29
C ALA A 271 -18.27 -3.34 -12.61
N SER A 272 -18.36 -2.49 -11.59
CA SER A 272 -17.26 -2.18 -10.69
C SER A 272 -17.70 -2.44 -9.26
N PHE A 273 -16.91 -3.23 -8.54
CA PHE A 273 -17.20 -3.66 -7.18
C PHE A 273 -16.09 -3.25 -6.24
N LEU A 274 -16.41 -3.18 -4.95
CA LEU A 274 -15.48 -2.88 -3.87
C LEU A 274 -14.86 -1.48 -4.03
N GLN A 275 -15.65 -0.52 -4.54
CA GLN A 275 -15.25 0.89 -4.67
C GLN A 275 -14.77 1.43 -3.32
N GLY A 276 -13.65 2.17 -3.36
CA GLY A 276 -13.01 2.70 -2.16
C GLY A 276 -12.57 1.63 -1.16
N LEU A 277 -12.42 0.37 -1.57
CA LEU A 277 -12.21 -0.79 -0.69
C LEU A 277 -13.25 -0.79 0.45
N SER A 278 -14.53 -0.85 0.09
CA SER A 278 -15.63 -0.73 1.06
C SER A 278 -15.61 -1.80 2.16
N ALA A 279 -14.88 -2.90 1.96
CA ALA A 279 -14.55 -3.89 2.99
C ALA A 279 -13.13 -4.46 2.74
N PRO A 280 -12.37 -4.83 3.79
CA PRO A 280 -11.02 -5.37 3.66
C PRO A 280 -11.06 -6.86 3.26
N VAL A 281 -11.45 -7.13 2.01
CA VAL A 281 -11.61 -8.48 1.44
C VAL A 281 -10.76 -8.67 0.18
N ARG A 282 -10.41 -9.92 -0.12
CA ARG A 282 -9.83 -10.31 -1.41
C ARG A 282 -10.96 -10.52 -2.41
N LEU A 283 -11.14 -9.57 -3.32
CA LEU A 283 -12.12 -9.67 -4.40
C LEU A 283 -11.64 -10.63 -5.49
N ARG A 284 -12.49 -11.58 -5.87
CA ARG A 284 -12.34 -12.44 -7.05
C ARG A 284 -13.47 -12.10 -8.02
N PHE A 285 -13.15 -11.23 -8.97
CA PHE A 285 -14.03 -10.82 -10.05
C PHE A 285 -13.14 -10.57 -11.28
N ASP A 286 -13.25 -11.44 -12.28
CA ASP A 286 -12.34 -11.44 -13.42
C ASP A 286 -12.68 -10.29 -14.36
N ALA A 287 -11.66 -9.50 -14.71
CA ALA A 287 -11.75 -8.41 -15.67
C ALA A 287 -10.63 -8.56 -16.69
N ASP A 288 -11.00 -8.70 -17.96
CA ASP A 288 -10.06 -8.73 -19.07
C ASP A 288 -9.47 -7.34 -19.36
N VAL A 289 -8.53 -7.28 -20.31
CA VAL A 289 -7.83 -6.03 -20.67
C VAL A 289 -8.82 -4.96 -21.15
N ALA A 290 -9.80 -5.32 -21.98
CA ALA A 290 -10.80 -4.39 -22.50
C ALA A 290 -11.67 -3.80 -21.39
N THR A 291 -12.12 -4.64 -20.46
CA THR A 291 -12.89 -4.25 -19.28
C THR A 291 -12.09 -3.32 -18.39
N ARG A 292 -10.80 -3.61 -18.12
CA ARG A 292 -9.93 -2.73 -17.31
C ARG A 292 -9.66 -1.38 -17.97
N ILE A 293 -9.45 -1.35 -19.29
CA ILE A 293 -9.31 -0.09 -20.03
C ILE A 293 -10.60 0.74 -19.91
N ARG A 294 -11.76 0.08 -20.04
CA ARG A 294 -13.05 0.75 -19.90
C ARG A 294 -13.28 1.25 -18.47
N LEU A 295 -12.95 0.48 -17.44
CA LEU A 295 -12.98 0.90 -16.04
C LEU A 295 -12.10 2.13 -15.79
N LEU A 296 -10.87 2.14 -16.31
CA LEU A 296 -9.96 3.27 -16.17
C LEU A 296 -10.56 4.60 -16.68
N HIS A 297 -11.42 4.52 -17.71
CA HIS A 297 -12.09 5.66 -18.31
C HIS A 297 -13.45 6.00 -17.67
N ALA A 298 -14.29 4.99 -17.41
CA ALA A 298 -15.69 5.14 -17.02
C ALA A 298 -15.92 5.25 -15.50
N GLU A 299 -15.07 4.60 -14.71
CA GLU A 299 -15.24 4.57 -13.26
C GLU A 299 -14.94 5.96 -12.67
N ASN A 300 -15.66 6.32 -11.61
CA ASN A 300 -15.49 7.58 -10.88
C ASN A 300 -14.68 7.42 -9.59
N ASP A 301 -14.71 6.24 -8.96
CA ASP A 301 -13.92 5.93 -7.78
C ASP A 301 -12.42 5.83 -8.12
N ALA A 302 -11.61 6.71 -7.52
CA ALA A 302 -10.18 6.81 -7.80
C ALA A 302 -9.43 5.49 -7.50
N LEU A 303 -9.82 4.76 -6.46
CA LEU A 303 -9.18 3.49 -6.13
C LEU A 303 -9.49 2.43 -7.18
N SER A 304 -10.75 2.24 -7.56
CA SER A 304 -11.14 1.27 -8.60
C SER A 304 -10.48 1.58 -9.95
N ARG A 305 -10.39 2.86 -10.35
CA ARG A 305 -9.67 3.26 -11.57
C ARG A 305 -8.18 2.94 -11.47
N TRP A 306 -7.56 3.24 -10.32
CA TRP A 306 -6.15 2.93 -10.09
C TRP A 306 -5.90 1.41 -10.10
N GLU A 307 -6.74 0.60 -9.46
CA GLU A 307 -6.67 -0.86 -9.52
C GLU A 307 -6.80 -1.40 -10.95
N ALA A 308 -7.64 -0.77 -11.78
CA ALA A 308 -7.72 -1.11 -13.21
C ALA A 308 -6.38 -0.83 -13.92
N ALA A 309 -5.76 0.33 -13.67
CA ALA A 309 -4.44 0.67 -14.21
C ALA A 309 -3.34 -0.29 -13.72
N GLN A 310 -3.31 -0.62 -12.42
CA GLN A 310 -2.35 -1.59 -11.86
C GLN A 310 -2.58 -3.00 -12.42
N GLY A 311 -3.83 -3.41 -12.62
CA GLY A 311 -4.17 -4.67 -13.27
C GLY A 311 -3.69 -4.77 -14.72
N LEU A 312 -3.72 -3.66 -15.46
CA LEU A 312 -3.16 -3.59 -16.81
C LEU A 312 -1.63 -3.74 -16.79
N TRP A 313 -0.94 -3.05 -15.87
CA TRP A 313 0.51 -3.27 -15.67
C TRP A 313 0.83 -4.73 -15.36
N LEU A 314 0.11 -5.34 -14.41
CA LEU A 314 0.30 -6.75 -14.05
C LEU A 314 0.03 -7.68 -15.24
N HIS A 315 -1.02 -7.43 -16.03
CA HIS A 315 -1.33 -8.23 -17.21
C HIS A 315 -0.14 -8.26 -18.19
N PHE A 316 0.38 -7.10 -18.59
CA PHE A 316 1.48 -7.05 -19.56
C PHE A 316 2.85 -7.43 -18.99
N LEU A 317 3.03 -7.37 -17.67
CA LEU A 317 4.22 -7.88 -16.98
C LEU A 317 4.24 -9.41 -16.90
N LEU A 318 3.10 -10.03 -16.60
CA LEU A 318 3.02 -11.45 -16.24
C LEU A 318 2.67 -12.35 -17.43
N ASN A 319 2.06 -11.80 -18.48
CA ASN A 319 1.71 -12.55 -19.68
C ASN A 319 2.67 -12.26 -20.84
N ASP A 320 2.93 -13.28 -21.66
CA ASP A 320 3.83 -13.20 -22.84
C ASP A 320 3.23 -12.46 -24.04
N GLU A 321 2.24 -11.60 -23.80
CA GLU A 321 1.60 -10.83 -24.86
C GLU A 321 2.62 -9.86 -25.50
N PRO A 322 2.79 -9.86 -26.84
CA PRO A 322 3.69 -8.92 -27.49
C PRO A 322 3.27 -7.47 -27.23
N LEU A 323 4.24 -6.58 -26.97
CA LEU A 323 3.95 -5.15 -26.75
C LEU A 323 3.48 -4.41 -28.02
N SER A 324 3.48 -5.09 -29.16
CA SER A 324 2.88 -4.64 -30.41
C SER A 324 1.44 -5.15 -30.63
N SER A 325 0.86 -5.86 -29.66
CA SER A 325 -0.50 -6.38 -29.79
C SER A 325 -1.54 -5.25 -29.82
N PRO A 326 -2.73 -5.47 -30.40
CA PRO A 326 -3.83 -4.50 -30.32
C PRO A 326 -4.20 -4.11 -28.88
N ALA A 327 -4.13 -5.05 -27.94
CA ALA A 327 -4.46 -4.78 -26.54
C ALA A 327 -3.39 -3.91 -25.87
N ALA A 328 -2.10 -4.15 -26.17
CA ALA A 328 -1.00 -3.31 -25.70
C ALA A 328 -1.13 -1.88 -26.24
N SER A 329 -1.42 -1.73 -27.54
CA SER A 329 -1.67 -0.42 -28.16
C SER A 329 -2.88 0.30 -27.54
N ALA A 330 -3.96 -0.42 -27.24
CA ALA A 330 -5.14 0.15 -26.59
C ALA A 330 -4.85 0.61 -25.16
N TRP A 331 -4.07 -0.17 -24.40
CA TRP A 331 -3.64 0.22 -23.06
C TRP A 331 -2.71 1.44 -23.08
N GLN A 332 -1.74 1.48 -23.99
CA GLN A 332 -0.86 2.64 -24.20
C GLN A 332 -1.67 3.90 -24.59
N ALA A 333 -2.68 3.76 -25.45
CA ALA A 333 -3.60 4.84 -25.77
C ALA A 333 -4.39 5.31 -24.53
N ALA A 334 -4.79 4.39 -23.63
CA ALA A 334 -5.44 4.75 -22.38
C ALA A 334 -4.49 5.55 -21.44
N LEU A 335 -3.23 5.12 -21.30
CA LEU A 335 -2.22 5.88 -20.54
C LEU A 335 -1.95 7.27 -21.15
N ARG A 336 -1.88 7.34 -22.48
CA ARG A 336 -1.76 8.61 -23.21
C ARG A 336 -2.95 9.54 -22.93
N GLY A 337 -4.17 8.98 -22.88
CA GLY A 337 -5.38 9.71 -22.53
C GLY A 337 -5.29 10.39 -21.16
N LEU A 338 -4.71 9.73 -20.16
CA LEU A 338 -4.50 10.29 -18.81
C LEU A 338 -3.57 11.52 -18.79
N LEU A 339 -2.67 11.63 -19.78
CA LEU A 339 -1.70 12.73 -19.91
C LEU A 339 -2.20 13.86 -20.82
N THR A 340 -3.45 13.80 -21.30
CA THR A 340 -4.03 14.86 -22.14
C THR A 340 -4.21 16.14 -21.33
N LEU A 341 -3.77 17.28 -21.86
CA LEU A 341 -3.87 18.57 -21.17
C LEU A 341 -5.26 19.21 -21.38
N PRO A 342 -5.84 19.86 -20.34
CA PRO A 342 -5.33 19.92 -18.96
C PRO A 342 -5.47 18.59 -18.21
N VAL A 343 -4.45 18.19 -17.47
CA VAL A 343 -4.53 17.00 -16.60
C VAL A 343 -5.38 17.35 -15.38
N SER A 344 -6.49 16.63 -15.18
CA SER A 344 -7.49 16.94 -14.15
C SER A 344 -7.03 16.59 -12.72
N ASP A 345 -6.35 15.45 -12.54
CA ASP A 345 -5.77 15.03 -11.25
C ASP A 345 -4.32 14.53 -11.46
N PRO A 346 -3.32 15.43 -11.31
CA PRO A 346 -1.94 15.09 -11.60
C PRO A 346 -1.37 14.01 -10.67
N ALA A 347 -1.77 14.02 -9.40
CA ALA A 347 -1.28 13.03 -8.44
C ALA A 347 -1.84 11.64 -8.75
N PHE A 348 -3.13 11.53 -9.08
CA PHE A 348 -3.74 10.27 -9.51
C PHE A 348 -3.09 9.74 -10.80
N VAL A 349 -2.85 10.61 -11.79
CA VAL A 349 -2.18 10.21 -13.04
C VAL A 349 -0.77 9.69 -12.77
N ALA A 350 -0.01 10.33 -11.87
CA ALA A 350 1.30 9.85 -11.44
C ALA A 350 1.25 8.41 -10.87
N GLU A 351 0.25 8.11 -10.04
CA GLU A 351 0.05 6.76 -9.49
C GLU A 351 -0.35 5.73 -10.56
N CYS A 352 -1.11 6.12 -11.58
CA CYS A 352 -1.47 5.24 -12.70
C CYS A 352 -0.28 4.94 -13.62
N LEU A 353 0.63 5.91 -13.81
CA LEU A 353 1.85 5.74 -14.61
C LEU A 353 2.93 4.93 -13.88
N THR A 354 2.84 4.84 -12.56
CA THR A 354 3.81 4.10 -11.75
C THR A 354 3.47 2.60 -11.77
N PRO A 355 4.41 1.73 -12.21
CA PRO A 355 4.18 0.29 -12.22
C PRO A 355 4.11 -0.27 -10.78
N PRO A 356 3.45 -1.42 -10.59
CA PRO A 356 3.45 -2.14 -9.32
C PRO A 356 4.86 -2.42 -8.78
N ASP A 357 5.02 -2.37 -7.46
CA ASP A 357 6.27 -2.78 -6.82
C ASP A 357 6.48 -4.31 -6.86
N PHE A 358 7.69 -4.75 -6.57
CA PHE A 358 8.04 -6.17 -6.64
C PHE A 358 7.22 -7.05 -5.69
N GLY A 359 6.84 -6.54 -4.51
CA GLY A 359 5.99 -7.27 -3.57
C GLY A 359 4.61 -7.54 -4.18
N ARG A 360 3.99 -6.49 -4.73
CA ARG A 360 2.69 -6.60 -5.43
C ARG A 360 2.74 -7.55 -6.62
N ILE A 361 3.82 -7.51 -7.40
CA ILE A 361 4.02 -8.42 -8.53
C ILE A 361 4.16 -9.86 -8.04
N ALA A 362 5.01 -10.08 -7.02
CA ALA A 362 5.23 -11.41 -6.47
C ALA A 362 3.94 -12.02 -5.89
N ASP A 363 3.03 -11.22 -5.35
CA ASP A 363 1.74 -11.69 -4.83
C ASP A 363 0.85 -12.35 -5.88
N GLU A 364 0.96 -11.96 -7.16
CA GLU A 364 0.17 -12.50 -8.28
C GLU A 364 0.79 -13.76 -8.92
N ILE A 365 1.96 -14.19 -8.46
CA ILE A 365 2.71 -15.29 -9.07
C ILE A 365 2.88 -16.42 -8.05
N GLU A 366 2.64 -17.67 -8.48
CA GLU A 366 2.93 -18.86 -7.66
C GLU A 366 4.40 -19.30 -7.76
N ALA A 367 4.96 -19.28 -8.98
CA ALA A 367 6.35 -19.64 -9.27
C ALA A 367 7.04 -18.54 -10.09
N LEU A 368 8.09 -17.95 -9.52
CA LEU A 368 8.73 -16.73 -10.00
C LEU A 368 10.11 -17.00 -10.61
N ASP A 369 10.21 -16.85 -11.93
CA ASP A 369 11.49 -16.66 -12.62
C ASP A 369 11.89 -15.17 -12.54
N PHE A 370 12.80 -14.86 -11.61
CA PHE A 370 13.20 -13.48 -11.33
C PHE A 370 13.88 -12.81 -12.53
N ASP A 371 14.78 -13.52 -13.23
CA ASP A 371 15.57 -12.94 -14.32
C ASP A 371 14.67 -12.61 -15.52
N ARG A 372 13.73 -13.51 -15.83
CA ARG A 372 12.72 -13.29 -16.87
C ARG A 372 11.77 -12.14 -16.51
N LEU A 373 11.24 -12.13 -15.29
CA LEU A 373 10.32 -11.08 -14.85
C LEU A 373 10.99 -9.70 -14.91
N TRP A 374 12.22 -9.58 -14.40
CA TRP A 374 12.91 -8.30 -14.34
C TRP A 374 13.26 -7.79 -15.74
N SER A 375 13.75 -8.68 -16.63
CA SER A 375 13.99 -8.34 -18.03
C SER A 375 12.70 -7.87 -18.74
N ARG A 376 11.58 -8.58 -18.52
CA ARG A 376 10.27 -8.19 -19.06
C ARG A 376 9.81 -6.83 -18.52
N ARG A 377 10.01 -6.56 -17.23
CA ARG A 377 9.69 -5.28 -16.61
C ARG A 377 10.46 -4.13 -17.25
N GLU A 378 11.76 -4.28 -17.44
CA GLU A 378 12.58 -3.23 -18.06
C GLU A 378 12.15 -2.99 -19.52
N ALA A 379 11.95 -4.04 -20.31
CA ALA A 379 11.47 -3.92 -21.68
C ALA A 379 10.09 -3.24 -21.78
N LEU A 380 9.18 -3.54 -20.84
CA LEU A 380 7.87 -2.91 -20.77
C LEU A 380 7.97 -1.42 -20.49
N LEU A 381 8.82 -1.01 -19.54
CA LEU A 381 9.03 0.39 -19.20
C LEU A 381 9.70 1.15 -20.35
N ASP A 382 10.65 0.54 -21.06
CA ASP A 382 11.25 1.13 -22.26
C ASP A 382 10.21 1.36 -23.36
N ALA A 383 9.33 0.39 -23.59
CA ALA A 383 8.26 0.51 -24.58
C ALA A 383 7.25 1.60 -24.23
N VAL A 384 6.81 1.66 -22.97
CA VAL A 384 5.88 2.71 -22.49
C VAL A 384 6.55 4.09 -22.58
N ALA A 385 7.81 4.22 -22.16
CA ALA A 385 8.54 5.47 -22.25
C ALA A 385 8.70 5.96 -23.69
N ALA A 386 8.94 5.04 -24.64
CA ALA A 386 9.06 5.38 -26.06
C ALA A 386 7.73 5.82 -26.66
N ASP A 387 6.64 5.10 -26.39
CA ASP A 387 5.32 5.42 -26.96
C ASP A 387 4.74 6.74 -26.41
N LEU A 388 4.97 7.00 -25.12
CA LEU A 388 4.44 8.17 -24.41
C LEU A 388 5.44 9.34 -24.34
N GLU A 389 6.56 9.32 -25.08
CA GLU A 389 7.63 10.32 -24.95
C GLU A 389 7.13 11.78 -25.07
N ALA A 390 6.32 12.08 -26.10
CA ALA A 390 5.77 13.41 -26.33
C ALA A 390 4.76 13.87 -25.24
N PRO A 391 3.72 13.09 -24.87
CA PRO A 391 2.81 13.48 -23.80
C PRO A 391 3.49 13.53 -22.42
N LEU A 392 4.47 12.66 -22.14
CA LEU A 392 5.25 12.72 -20.90
C LEU A 392 6.06 14.02 -20.81
N SER A 393 6.72 14.41 -21.90
CA SER A 393 7.48 15.68 -21.96
C SER A 393 6.56 16.88 -21.77
N SER A 394 5.40 16.87 -22.43
CA SER A 394 4.40 17.95 -22.32
C SER A 394 3.89 18.10 -20.89
N ALA A 395 3.54 16.99 -20.22
CA ALA A 395 3.08 17.02 -18.84
C ALA A 395 4.21 17.42 -17.87
N TYR A 396 5.42 16.89 -18.06
CA TYR A 396 6.58 17.27 -17.27
C TYR A 396 6.80 18.79 -17.29
N ASP A 397 6.84 19.40 -18.48
CA ASP A 397 7.04 20.84 -18.62
C ASP A 397 5.86 21.66 -18.10
N ALA A 398 4.61 21.24 -18.35
CA ALA A 398 3.41 21.95 -17.94
C ALA A 398 3.31 22.16 -16.41
N PHE A 399 3.82 21.21 -15.62
CA PHE A 399 3.77 21.27 -14.15
C PHE A 399 5.02 21.89 -13.51
N ARG A 400 5.96 22.44 -14.29
CA ARG A 400 7.23 22.98 -13.79
C ARG A 400 7.05 24.06 -12.73
N ASP A 401 6.26 25.07 -13.04
CA ASP A 401 6.14 26.27 -12.19
C ASP A 401 5.43 25.92 -10.87
N ASP A 402 4.36 25.12 -10.94
CA ASP A 402 3.66 24.61 -9.76
C ASP A 402 4.57 23.76 -8.86
N ALA A 403 5.46 22.95 -9.45
CA ALA A 403 6.37 22.10 -8.69
C ALA A 403 7.49 22.87 -7.97
N LEU A 404 7.90 24.02 -8.53
CA LEU A 404 8.88 24.92 -7.92
C LEU A 404 8.27 25.85 -6.87
N ALA A 405 6.94 25.94 -6.83
CA ALA A 405 6.21 26.73 -5.83
C ALA A 405 6.37 26.14 -4.41
N ALA A 406 6.04 26.96 -3.42
CA ALA A 406 6.03 26.57 -2.01
C ALA A 406 5.11 25.36 -1.74
N TYR A 407 5.34 24.68 -0.62
CA TYR A 407 4.58 23.49 -0.24
C TYR A 407 3.07 23.78 -0.17
N SER A 408 2.30 23.06 -0.97
CA SER A 408 0.84 23.08 -1.03
C SER A 408 0.35 21.77 -1.67
N PRO A 409 -0.93 21.38 -1.50
CA PRO A 409 -1.48 20.20 -2.17
C PRO A 409 -1.25 20.23 -3.70
N THR A 410 -1.38 21.41 -4.32
CA THR A 410 -1.12 21.61 -5.75
C THR A 410 0.34 21.36 -6.12
N SER A 411 1.29 21.92 -5.36
CA SER A 411 2.72 21.74 -5.67
C SER A 411 3.19 20.31 -5.41
N VAL A 412 2.62 19.64 -4.41
CA VAL A 412 2.84 18.20 -4.15
C VAL A 412 2.35 17.36 -5.33
N ALA A 413 1.14 17.62 -5.85
CA ALA A 413 0.61 16.91 -7.03
C ALA A 413 1.47 17.15 -8.28
N ALA A 414 1.93 18.39 -8.50
CA ALA A 414 2.82 18.76 -9.59
C ALA A 414 4.18 18.03 -9.51
N ARG A 415 4.79 17.96 -8.32
CA ARG A 415 6.04 17.21 -8.10
C ARG A 415 5.86 15.71 -8.30
N ARG A 416 4.72 15.14 -7.87
CA ARG A 416 4.41 13.71 -8.10
C ARG A 416 4.35 13.37 -9.59
N ILE A 417 3.57 14.12 -10.39
CA ILE A 417 3.46 13.86 -11.83
C ILE A 417 4.79 14.10 -12.55
N ARG A 418 5.52 15.18 -12.21
CA ARG A 418 6.85 15.44 -12.79
C ARG A 418 7.83 14.33 -12.47
N GLY A 419 7.85 13.83 -11.24
CA GLY A 419 8.67 12.69 -10.84
C GLY A 419 8.34 11.42 -11.62
N ALA A 420 7.06 11.11 -11.82
CA ALA A 420 6.61 9.97 -12.61
C ALA A 420 6.99 10.11 -14.09
N CYS A 421 6.78 11.30 -14.68
CA CYS A 421 7.20 11.60 -16.05
C CYS A 421 8.71 11.49 -16.21
N LEU A 422 9.49 12.09 -15.30
CA LEU A 422 10.94 12.05 -15.34
C LEU A 422 11.48 10.63 -15.24
N ALA A 423 10.87 9.76 -14.42
CA ALA A 423 11.28 8.36 -14.29
C ALA A 423 11.16 7.60 -15.63
N LEU A 424 10.11 7.85 -16.41
CA LEU A 424 9.93 7.25 -17.74
C LEU A 424 10.81 7.93 -18.81
N LEU A 425 10.85 9.26 -18.83
CA LEU A 425 11.70 10.03 -19.76
C LEU A 425 13.18 9.74 -19.59
N SER A 426 13.62 9.37 -18.38
CA SER A 426 15.00 8.98 -18.08
C SER A 426 15.47 7.70 -18.78
N ARG A 427 14.52 6.94 -19.36
CA ARG A 427 14.80 5.78 -20.22
C ARG A 427 15.08 6.16 -21.68
N ARG A 428 14.94 7.44 -22.03
CA ARG A 428 15.14 8.00 -23.37
C ARG A 428 16.48 8.72 -23.45
N ALA A 429 16.93 9.00 -24.67
CA ALA A 429 18.26 9.55 -24.93
C ALA A 429 18.53 10.87 -24.18
N ASP A 430 17.54 11.77 -24.12
CA ASP A 430 17.68 13.09 -23.48
C ASP A 430 17.38 13.08 -21.97
N GLY A 431 16.99 11.94 -21.42
CA GLY A 431 16.55 11.77 -20.04
C GLY A 431 17.58 12.19 -19.00
N ALA A 432 18.85 11.87 -19.23
CA ALA A 432 19.96 12.27 -18.35
C ALA A 432 20.11 13.81 -18.25
N SER A 433 19.92 14.51 -19.37
CA SER A 433 20.00 15.99 -19.42
C SER A 433 18.84 16.62 -18.65
N LEU A 434 17.61 16.10 -18.85
CA LEU A 434 16.42 16.54 -18.13
C LEU A 434 16.57 16.37 -16.61
N ALA A 435 17.01 15.20 -16.17
CA ALA A 435 17.20 14.91 -14.75
C ALA A 435 18.30 15.78 -14.13
N ALA A 436 19.43 15.99 -14.84
CA ALA A 436 20.48 16.89 -14.38
C ALA A 436 20.00 18.36 -14.32
N GLY A 437 19.14 18.77 -15.25
CA GLY A 437 18.46 20.07 -15.21
C GLY A 437 17.59 20.24 -13.97
N GLN A 438 16.68 19.28 -13.73
CA GLN A 438 15.84 19.29 -12.53
C GLN A 438 16.65 19.30 -11.25
N TYR A 439 17.74 18.53 -11.15
CA TYR A 439 18.60 18.55 -9.96
C TYR A 439 19.16 19.94 -9.66
N ARG A 440 19.60 20.68 -10.69
CA ARG A 440 20.14 22.04 -10.55
C ARG A 440 19.07 23.06 -10.17
N ASP A 441 17.90 22.94 -10.79
CA ASP A 441 16.81 23.92 -10.66
C ASP A 441 15.92 23.65 -9.44
N ALA A 442 15.98 22.44 -8.86
CA ALA A 442 15.12 22.02 -7.75
C ALA A 442 15.27 22.90 -6.51
N THR A 443 14.14 23.45 -6.06
CA THR A 443 13.99 24.22 -4.81
C THR A 443 13.56 23.35 -3.63
N THR A 444 13.15 22.10 -3.87
CA THR A 444 12.68 21.16 -2.85
C THR A 444 13.50 19.88 -2.88
N LEU A 445 13.56 19.19 -1.74
CA LEU A 445 14.21 17.88 -1.65
C LEU A 445 13.49 16.84 -2.53
N THR A 446 12.17 16.90 -2.68
CA THR A 446 11.43 15.94 -3.54
C THR A 446 11.91 15.98 -4.98
N GLU A 447 11.93 17.17 -5.61
CA GLU A 447 12.39 17.30 -7.01
C GLU A 447 13.86 16.91 -7.16
N ARG A 448 14.67 17.23 -6.14
CA ARG A 448 16.10 16.91 -6.14
C ARG A 448 16.36 15.41 -6.03
N LEU A 449 15.63 14.70 -5.17
CA LEU A 449 15.76 13.26 -5.00
C LEU A 449 15.17 12.47 -6.18
N SER A 450 14.07 12.93 -6.78
CA SER A 450 13.53 12.29 -7.99
C SER A 450 14.51 12.41 -9.16
N ALA A 451 15.13 13.58 -9.33
CA ALA A 451 16.20 13.79 -10.31
C ALA A 451 17.44 12.91 -10.05
N LEU A 452 17.94 12.87 -8.81
CA LEU A 452 19.08 11.99 -8.47
C LEU A 452 18.74 10.51 -8.71
N ARG A 453 17.53 10.07 -8.33
CA ARG A 453 17.10 8.70 -8.56
C ARG A 453 17.13 8.36 -10.05
N ALA A 454 16.55 9.21 -10.89
CA ALA A 454 16.60 9.07 -12.35
C ALA A 454 18.04 8.92 -12.87
N LEU A 455 18.94 9.82 -12.48
CA LEU A 455 20.34 9.77 -12.88
C LEU A 455 21.05 8.47 -12.45
N ILE A 456 20.84 8.04 -11.20
CA ILE A 456 21.49 6.87 -10.62
C ILE A 456 20.95 5.57 -11.19
N HIS A 457 19.63 5.49 -11.40
CA HIS A 457 18.95 4.27 -11.88
C HIS A 457 19.19 4.01 -13.35
N HIS A 458 19.50 5.05 -14.15
CA HIS A 458 19.81 4.95 -15.57
C HIS A 458 21.29 5.13 -15.91
N ASP A 459 22.16 5.07 -14.91
CA ASP A 459 23.62 5.20 -15.02
C ASP A 459 24.08 6.41 -15.86
N ALA A 460 23.45 7.56 -15.61
CA ALA A 460 23.79 8.79 -16.31
C ALA A 460 25.25 9.20 -16.05
N PRO A 461 25.98 9.77 -17.03
CA PRO A 461 27.39 10.13 -16.88
C PRO A 461 27.71 11.03 -15.67
N ASP A 462 26.77 11.90 -15.29
CA ASP A 462 26.91 12.84 -14.18
C ASP A 462 26.40 12.31 -12.82
N ALA A 463 25.90 11.07 -12.76
CA ALA A 463 25.22 10.52 -11.58
C ALA A 463 26.11 10.51 -10.34
N ASP A 464 27.33 9.95 -10.42
CA ASP A 464 28.24 9.87 -9.27
C ASP A 464 28.70 11.26 -8.80
N ARG A 465 28.89 12.22 -9.73
CA ARG A 465 29.26 13.61 -9.42
C ARG A 465 28.13 14.32 -8.65
N LEU A 466 26.90 14.22 -9.13
CA LEU A 466 25.75 14.87 -8.49
C LEU A 466 25.35 14.19 -7.18
N LEU A 467 25.51 12.87 -7.08
CA LEU A 467 25.35 12.14 -5.83
C LEU A 467 26.38 12.56 -4.76
N SER A 468 27.63 12.82 -5.18
CA SER A 468 28.67 13.37 -4.31
C SER A 468 28.38 14.81 -3.88
N ASP A 469 27.93 15.67 -4.82
CA ASP A 469 27.48 17.03 -4.52
C ASP A 469 26.34 17.04 -3.48
N PHE A 470 25.34 16.17 -3.63
CA PHE A 470 24.27 16.03 -2.65
C PHE A 470 24.79 15.60 -1.28
N ARG A 471 25.70 14.63 -1.21
CA ARG A 471 26.31 14.20 0.06
C ARG A 471 27.08 15.32 0.73
N GLY A 472 27.85 16.09 -0.04
CA GLY A 472 28.60 17.24 0.45
C GLY A 472 27.67 18.30 1.05
N LYS A 473 26.56 18.62 0.35
CA LYS A 473 25.54 19.55 0.83
C LYS A 473 24.77 19.06 2.04
N ALA A 474 24.62 17.74 2.20
CA ALA A 474 23.95 17.16 3.37
C ALA A 474 24.73 17.40 4.67
N GLY A 475 26.07 17.58 4.62
CA GLY A 475 26.89 17.84 5.80
C GLY A 475 26.65 16.82 6.92
N ASP A 476 26.42 17.32 8.14
CA ASP A 476 26.12 16.53 9.33
C ASP A 476 24.61 16.27 9.54
N ASP A 477 23.74 16.65 8.60
CA ASP A 477 22.30 16.40 8.69
C ASP A 477 22.02 14.89 8.60
N PRO A 478 21.52 14.25 9.67
CA PRO A 478 21.29 12.82 9.69
C PRO A 478 20.18 12.38 8.73
N LEU A 479 19.14 13.19 8.52
CA LEU A 479 17.99 12.88 7.66
C LEU A 479 18.39 12.96 6.18
N ARG A 480 19.14 14.00 5.79
CA ARG A 480 19.68 14.10 4.42
C ARG A 480 20.66 12.98 4.12
N THR A 481 21.45 12.57 5.12
CA THR A 481 22.34 11.41 4.99
C THR A 481 21.53 10.11 4.83
N ASP A 482 20.39 9.95 5.52
CA ASP A 482 19.50 8.80 5.32
C ASP A 482 18.94 8.74 3.89
N HIS A 483 18.51 9.88 3.33
CA HIS A 483 18.06 9.97 1.93
C HIS A 483 19.18 9.62 0.94
N TRP A 484 20.40 10.07 1.20
CA TRP A 484 21.57 9.72 0.39
C TRP A 484 21.86 8.21 0.42
N LEU A 485 21.87 7.59 1.60
CA LEU A 485 22.08 6.14 1.72
C LEU A 485 20.99 5.35 1.00
N ALA A 486 19.74 5.81 1.06
CA ALA A 486 18.63 5.17 0.36
C ALA A 486 18.82 5.22 -1.17
N LEU A 487 19.35 6.31 -1.72
CA LEU A 487 19.70 6.41 -3.15
C LEU A 487 20.81 5.43 -3.52
N VAL A 488 21.85 5.29 -2.69
CA VAL A 488 22.93 4.31 -2.92
C VAL A 488 22.39 2.87 -2.83
N ALA A 489 21.60 2.57 -1.81
CA ALA A 489 21.02 1.25 -1.56
C ALA A 489 20.12 0.76 -2.70
N THR A 490 19.45 1.68 -3.39
CA THR A 490 18.49 1.36 -4.45
C THR A 490 19.08 1.39 -5.86
N ARG A 491 20.40 1.63 -6.01
CA ARG A 491 21.06 1.63 -7.32
C ARG A 491 20.94 0.24 -7.98
N PRO A 492 20.37 0.10 -9.18
CA PRO A 492 20.14 -1.20 -9.82
C PRO A 492 21.41 -1.71 -10.55
N ARG A 493 22.55 -1.77 -9.85
CA ARG A 493 23.83 -2.24 -10.41
C ARG A 493 24.41 -3.42 -9.63
N GLU A 494 25.20 -4.25 -10.32
CA GLU A 494 25.89 -5.38 -9.71
C GLU A 494 26.88 -4.97 -8.59
N ASP A 495 27.55 -3.82 -8.73
CA ASP A 495 28.53 -3.30 -7.75
C ASP A 495 27.88 -2.68 -6.51
N THR A 496 26.54 -2.56 -6.47
CA THR A 496 25.83 -1.89 -5.37
C THR A 496 26.13 -2.53 -4.03
N LEU A 497 26.12 -3.87 -3.96
CA LEU A 497 26.38 -4.59 -2.71
C LEU A 497 27.78 -4.29 -2.14
N ASP A 498 28.79 -4.15 -2.99
CA ASP A 498 30.15 -3.83 -2.55
C ASP A 498 30.24 -2.40 -2.02
N ARG A 499 29.49 -1.47 -2.61
CA ARG A 499 29.33 -0.11 -2.06
C ARG A 499 28.65 -0.12 -0.70
N LEU A 500 27.62 -0.96 -0.50
CA LEU A 500 26.94 -1.06 0.80
C LEU A 500 27.85 -1.64 1.87
N LYS A 501 28.68 -2.64 1.54
CA LYS A 501 29.70 -3.16 2.47
C LYS A 501 30.69 -2.07 2.87
N ALA A 502 31.22 -1.32 1.91
CA ALA A 502 32.13 -0.20 2.20
C ALA A 502 31.46 0.90 3.07
N LEU A 503 30.15 1.12 2.91
CA LEU A 503 29.41 2.06 3.75
C LEU A 503 29.26 1.60 5.21
N VAL A 504 29.09 0.29 5.43
CA VAL A 504 29.04 -0.30 6.78
C VAL A 504 30.36 -0.11 7.53
N ASP A 505 31.48 -0.07 6.81
CA ASP A 505 32.81 0.18 7.37
C ASP A 505 33.12 1.69 7.56
N SER A 506 32.20 2.57 7.15
CA SER A 506 32.39 4.02 7.20
C SER A 506 31.77 4.68 8.44
N PRO A 507 32.19 5.91 8.81
CA PRO A 507 31.55 6.67 9.90
C PRO A 507 30.07 7.01 9.67
N LEU A 508 29.56 6.85 8.44
CA LEU A 508 28.16 7.08 8.13
C LEU A 508 27.25 5.97 8.67
N TRP A 509 27.81 4.79 8.95
CA TRP A 509 27.05 3.67 9.48
C TRP A 509 26.91 3.78 11.00
N LEU A 510 25.66 3.85 11.44
CA LEU A 510 25.26 3.96 12.85
C LEU A 510 24.31 2.80 13.16
N PRO A 511 24.81 1.61 13.54
CA PRO A 511 23.98 0.41 13.71
C PRO A 511 22.91 0.58 14.82
N ASN A 512 23.20 1.40 15.83
CA ASN A 512 22.28 1.67 16.94
C ASN A 512 21.20 2.70 16.59
N ASN A 513 21.22 3.27 15.37
CA ASN A 513 20.20 4.19 14.88
C ASN A 513 19.25 3.43 13.94
N PRO A 514 17.98 3.16 14.34
CA PRO A 514 17.03 2.44 13.51
C PRO A 514 16.74 3.10 12.16
N ASN A 515 16.80 4.44 12.07
CA ASN A 515 16.59 5.14 10.80
C ASN A 515 17.74 4.85 9.82
N ARG A 516 18.98 4.81 10.32
CA ARG A 516 20.17 4.49 9.52
C ARG A 516 20.13 3.07 8.98
N VAL A 517 19.74 2.10 9.82
CA VAL A 517 19.57 0.71 9.40
C VAL A 517 18.49 0.58 8.32
N ARG A 518 17.34 1.27 8.48
CA ARG A 518 16.28 1.27 7.46
C ARG A 518 16.76 1.91 6.16
N ALA A 519 17.41 3.07 6.24
CA ALA A 519 17.87 3.81 5.08
C ALA A 519 18.84 3.01 4.19
N LEU A 520 19.61 2.09 4.78
CA LEU A 520 20.56 1.25 4.05
C LEU A 520 20.04 -0.17 3.79
N VAL A 521 19.75 -0.93 4.85
CA VAL A 521 19.46 -2.37 4.78
C VAL A 521 18.05 -2.63 4.27
N ASP A 522 17.03 -1.97 4.85
CA ASP A 522 15.63 -2.16 4.41
C ASP A 522 15.44 -1.64 2.98
N ARG A 523 16.02 -0.48 2.66
CA ARG A 523 15.96 0.09 1.30
C ARG A 523 16.67 -0.76 0.26
N PHE A 524 17.77 -1.43 0.60
CA PHE A 524 18.38 -2.40 -0.31
C PHE A 524 17.46 -3.62 -0.50
N ALA A 525 17.00 -4.24 0.59
CA ALA A 525 16.20 -5.46 0.51
C ALA A 525 14.86 -5.28 -0.23
N ARG A 526 14.21 -4.11 -0.09
CA ARG A 526 12.88 -3.85 -0.66
C ARG A 526 12.90 -2.96 -1.90
N GLY A 527 13.90 -2.09 -2.02
CA GLY A 527 14.00 -1.10 -3.08
C GLY A 527 15.03 -1.44 -4.17
N ASN A 528 15.75 -2.54 -4.03
CA ASN A 528 16.70 -3.02 -5.04
C ASN A 528 16.51 -4.52 -5.32
N PRO A 529 15.39 -4.92 -5.98
CA PRO A 529 15.16 -6.33 -6.27
C PRO A 529 16.33 -7.02 -7.01
N PRO A 530 16.98 -6.41 -8.03
CA PRO A 530 18.12 -7.04 -8.70
C PRO A 530 19.32 -7.28 -7.77
N GLY A 531 19.62 -6.32 -6.89
CA GLY A 531 20.70 -6.44 -5.92
C GLY A 531 20.39 -7.44 -4.80
N PHE A 532 19.16 -7.44 -4.30
CA PHE A 532 18.73 -8.34 -3.23
C PHE A 532 18.59 -9.78 -3.74
N HIS A 533 17.95 -9.97 -4.90
CA HIS A 533 17.72 -11.27 -5.53
C HIS A 533 18.83 -11.65 -6.52
N ARG A 534 20.10 -11.40 -6.19
CA ARG A 534 21.22 -11.92 -6.98
C ARG A 534 21.22 -13.44 -7.00
N LYS A 535 21.60 -14.00 -8.15
CA LYS A 535 21.63 -15.46 -8.39
C LYS A 535 22.65 -16.19 -7.51
N ASP A 536 23.70 -15.50 -7.07
CA ASP A 536 24.74 -16.02 -6.16
C ASP A 536 24.33 -16.03 -4.68
N GLY A 537 23.19 -15.43 -4.34
CA GLY A 537 22.69 -15.34 -2.98
C GLY A 537 23.41 -14.33 -2.07
N ALA A 538 24.35 -13.53 -2.60
CA ALA A 538 25.15 -12.61 -1.79
C ALA A 538 24.30 -11.51 -1.12
N GLY A 539 23.24 -11.05 -1.80
CA GLY A 539 22.29 -10.09 -1.24
C GLY A 539 21.56 -10.63 -0.01
N TYR A 540 21.10 -11.88 -0.07
CA TYR A 540 20.44 -12.56 1.05
C TYR A 540 21.37 -12.71 2.25
N ALA A 541 22.57 -13.23 2.02
CA ALA A 541 23.55 -13.46 3.08
C ALA A 541 23.89 -12.16 3.80
N TRP A 542 24.13 -11.08 3.06
CA TRP A 542 24.45 -9.78 3.63
C TRP A 542 23.30 -9.22 4.47
N VAL A 543 22.05 -9.25 3.97
CA VAL A 543 20.89 -8.75 4.73
C VAL A 543 20.67 -9.56 6.00
N LEU A 544 20.76 -10.90 5.94
CA LEU A 544 20.58 -11.77 7.11
C LEU A 544 21.66 -11.56 8.18
N GLU A 545 22.90 -11.30 7.77
CA GLU A 545 23.98 -10.93 8.69
C GLU A 545 23.67 -9.60 9.42
N ARG A 546 23.13 -8.61 8.70
CA ARG A 546 22.72 -7.33 9.30
C ARG A 546 21.51 -7.50 10.23
N ILE A 547 20.58 -8.39 9.91
CA ILE A 547 19.44 -8.74 10.78
C ILE A 547 19.94 -9.34 12.09
N ALA A 548 20.85 -10.32 12.03
CA ALA A 548 21.45 -10.95 13.22
C ALA A 548 22.18 -9.92 14.11
N ALA A 549 22.88 -8.96 13.48
CA ALA A 549 23.55 -7.89 14.21
C ALA A 549 22.54 -6.95 14.89
N ALA A 550 21.48 -6.54 14.18
CA ALA A 550 20.45 -5.64 14.69
C ALA A 550 19.61 -6.25 15.82
N ASP A 551 19.44 -7.57 15.84
CA ASP A 551 18.61 -8.26 16.83
C ASP A 551 19.11 -8.10 18.27
N ARG A 552 20.43 -7.98 18.46
CA ARG A 552 21.04 -7.80 19.79
C ARG A 552 20.55 -6.54 20.48
N ASP A 553 20.42 -5.45 19.72
CA ASP A 553 20.10 -4.13 20.23
C ASP A 553 18.63 -3.75 19.97
N ASN A 554 18.04 -4.27 18.89
CA ASN A 554 16.69 -3.96 18.47
C ASN A 554 15.99 -5.16 17.80
N PRO A 555 15.47 -6.11 18.62
CA PRO A 555 14.68 -7.25 18.15
C PRO A 555 13.53 -6.90 17.19
N GLN A 556 12.82 -5.79 17.46
CA GLN A 556 11.67 -5.38 16.66
C GLN A 556 12.08 -4.94 15.26
N LEU A 557 13.20 -4.24 15.13
CA LEU A 557 13.76 -3.86 13.84
C LEU A 557 14.23 -5.09 13.08
N ALA A 558 14.95 -6.01 13.73
CA ALA A 558 15.44 -7.24 13.11
C ALA A 558 14.28 -8.10 12.57
N ALA A 559 13.25 -8.33 13.38
CA ALA A 559 12.06 -9.06 12.97
C ALA A 559 11.34 -8.39 11.77
N ARG A 560 11.23 -7.06 11.75
CA ARG A 560 10.65 -6.31 10.62
C ARG A 560 11.49 -6.40 9.35
N LEU A 561 12.81 -6.39 9.46
CA LEU A 561 13.70 -6.56 8.30
C LEU A 561 13.57 -7.97 7.70
N LEU A 562 13.40 -8.97 8.55
CA LEU A 562 13.28 -10.37 8.13
C LEU A 562 12.04 -10.60 7.24
N THR A 563 10.99 -9.79 7.36
CA THR A 563 9.82 -9.87 6.45
C THR A 563 10.13 -9.47 5.00
N ALA A 564 11.32 -8.93 4.70
CA ALA A 564 11.75 -8.76 3.30
C ALA A 564 11.90 -10.10 2.55
N PHE A 565 11.98 -11.22 3.27
CA PHE A 565 12.11 -12.55 2.71
C PHE A 565 10.76 -13.27 2.47
N GLU A 566 9.60 -12.66 2.73
CA GLU A 566 8.31 -13.33 2.58
C GLU A 566 8.03 -13.80 1.14
N SER A 567 8.30 -12.95 0.15
CA SER A 567 8.13 -13.27 -1.28
C SER A 567 9.17 -14.27 -1.80
N SER A 568 10.22 -14.56 -1.03
CA SER A 568 11.30 -15.44 -1.48
C SER A 568 10.89 -16.91 -1.61
N THR A 569 9.75 -17.30 -1.00
CA THR A 569 9.15 -18.63 -1.11
C THR A 569 8.77 -19.00 -2.54
N LYS A 570 8.50 -17.97 -3.37
CA LYS A 570 8.04 -18.10 -4.76
C LYS A 570 9.18 -18.11 -5.78
N LEU A 571 10.40 -17.74 -5.37
CA LEU A 571 11.55 -17.61 -6.28
C LEU A 571 11.95 -18.94 -6.95
N ASP A 572 12.78 -18.83 -7.98
CA ASP A 572 13.38 -19.99 -8.63
C ASP A 572 14.19 -20.87 -7.64
N PRO A 573 14.37 -22.18 -7.94
CA PRO A 573 15.03 -23.12 -7.03
C PRO A 573 16.45 -22.73 -6.61
N THR A 574 17.20 -22.00 -7.44
CA THR A 574 18.57 -21.60 -7.13
C THR A 574 18.55 -20.56 -6.02
N ARG A 575 17.76 -19.50 -6.20
CA ARG A 575 17.61 -18.43 -5.21
C ARG A 575 17.01 -18.93 -3.91
N ARG A 576 15.99 -19.80 -3.98
CA ARG A 576 15.38 -20.42 -2.79
C ARG A 576 16.39 -21.20 -1.95
N ARG A 577 17.31 -21.93 -2.59
CA ARG A 577 18.38 -22.65 -1.87
C ARG A 577 19.30 -21.70 -1.10
N HIS A 578 19.68 -20.58 -1.69
CA HIS A 578 20.50 -19.58 -1.01
C HIS A 578 19.77 -18.91 0.16
N VAL A 579 18.49 -18.59 -0.01
CA VAL A 579 17.67 -18.06 1.09
C VAL A 579 17.56 -19.08 2.22
N LEU A 580 17.20 -20.33 1.92
CA LEU A 580 17.10 -21.40 2.91
C LEU A 580 18.41 -21.60 3.68
N ALA A 581 19.55 -21.68 2.98
CA ALA A 581 20.85 -21.80 3.62
C ALA A 581 21.16 -20.61 4.55
N GLY A 582 20.80 -19.38 4.15
CA GLY A 582 20.95 -18.20 4.98
C GLY A 582 20.04 -18.21 6.21
N LEU A 583 18.77 -18.61 6.04
CA LEU A 583 17.82 -18.73 7.15
C LEU A 583 18.23 -19.85 8.13
N ASP A 584 18.75 -20.97 7.63
CA ASP A 584 19.29 -22.06 8.45
C ASP A 584 20.52 -21.61 9.24
N ALA A 585 21.41 -20.84 8.61
CA ALA A 585 22.55 -20.24 9.30
C ALA A 585 22.10 -19.26 10.38
N LEU A 586 21.09 -18.42 10.10
CA LEU A 586 20.49 -17.53 11.09
C LEU A 586 19.90 -18.35 12.25
N ALA A 587 19.13 -19.41 11.98
CA ALA A 587 18.48 -20.24 13.00
C ALA A 587 19.46 -20.99 13.92
N SER A 588 20.73 -21.16 13.51
CA SER A 588 21.77 -21.76 14.36
C SER A 588 22.32 -20.81 15.43
N GLY A 589 22.01 -19.51 15.34
CA GLY A 589 22.40 -18.51 16.33
C GLY A 589 21.48 -18.47 17.56
N ASN A 590 21.89 -17.72 18.58
CA ASN A 590 21.04 -17.41 19.72
C ASN A 590 20.46 -16.00 19.53
N HIS A 591 19.16 -15.93 19.22
CA HIS A 591 18.47 -14.69 18.90
C HIS A 591 17.39 -14.36 19.92
N SER A 592 16.87 -13.15 19.82
CA SER A 592 15.67 -12.77 20.51
C SER A 592 14.52 -13.68 20.12
N ARG A 593 13.66 -13.96 21.09
CA ARG A 593 12.44 -14.72 20.87
C ARG A 593 11.57 -14.17 19.73
N LEU A 594 11.54 -12.84 19.58
CA LEU A 594 10.75 -12.20 18.53
C LEU A 594 11.30 -12.52 17.13
N LEU A 595 12.63 -12.49 16.97
CA LEU A 595 13.25 -12.87 15.70
C LEU A 595 13.05 -14.36 15.40
N ASP A 596 13.23 -15.23 16.40
CA ASP A 596 13.02 -16.68 16.27
C ASP A 596 11.58 -17.01 15.85
N GLU A 597 10.59 -16.33 16.42
CA GLU A 597 9.17 -16.52 16.05
C GLU A 597 8.92 -16.15 14.58
N VAL A 598 9.52 -15.10 14.04
CA VAL A 598 9.38 -14.74 12.61
C VAL A 598 10.19 -15.70 11.72
N LEU A 599 11.38 -16.10 12.16
CA LEU A 599 12.26 -17.00 11.42
C LEU A 599 11.67 -18.40 11.24
N GLN A 600 11.11 -18.97 12.31
CA GLN A 600 10.44 -20.28 12.24
C GLN A 600 9.29 -20.28 11.24
N ARG A 601 8.57 -19.17 11.12
CA ARG A 601 7.45 -19.02 10.17
C ARG A 601 7.93 -19.00 8.73
N LEU A 602 8.97 -18.22 8.44
CA LEU A 602 9.57 -18.19 7.10
C LEU A 602 10.13 -19.56 6.73
N HIS A 603 10.80 -20.26 7.65
CA HIS A 603 11.24 -21.64 7.46
C HIS A 603 10.10 -22.58 7.12
N GLN A 604 9.00 -22.55 7.88
CA GLN A 604 7.82 -23.37 7.61
C GLN A 604 7.22 -23.06 6.23
N ALA A 605 7.10 -21.78 5.87
CA ALA A 605 6.61 -21.36 4.56
C ALA A 605 7.50 -21.91 3.43
N HIS A 606 8.82 -21.76 3.53
CA HIS A 606 9.74 -22.30 2.53
C HIS A 606 9.70 -23.83 2.42
N ARG A 607 9.53 -24.54 3.55
CA ARG A 607 9.46 -26.01 3.58
C ARG A 607 8.17 -26.57 3.00
N ARG A 608 7.04 -25.87 3.14
CA ARG A 608 5.76 -26.27 2.49
C ARG A 608 5.82 -26.26 0.95
N HIS A 609 6.76 -25.50 0.38
CA HIS A 609 6.96 -25.38 -1.06
C HIS A 609 8.16 -26.20 -1.58
N LEU A 610 8.78 -27.06 -0.76
CA LEU A 610 9.78 -28.03 -1.23
C LEU A 610 9.05 -29.28 -1.74
N PRO A 611 9.47 -29.86 -2.89
CA PRO A 611 8.87 -31.08 -3.45
C PRO A 611 9.04 -32.30 -2.55
#